data_AF-A0A9P1XN22-F1
#
_entry.id   AF-A0A9P1XN22-F1
#
_cell.length_a   1.000
_cell.length_b   1.000
_cell.length_c   1.000
_cell.angle_alpha   90.00
_cell.angle_beta   90.00
_cell.angle_gamma   90.00
#
_symmetry.space_group_name_H-M   'P 1'
#
loop_
_entity.id
_entity.type
_entity.pdbx_description
1 polymer ?
#
loop_
_entity_poly.entity_id
_entity_poly.type
_entity_poly.pdbx_seq_one_letter_code
_entity_poly.pdbx_strand_id
1 'polypeptide(L)' 'MKQSKTSEAQRRAADNWDTKNAENRRYRVAKSSTKRFITKMATTEDLAQVKAWLDERNSNDDGQPQ' A
#
# COMPACT_ATOMS: atom_id res chain seq x y z
N MET A 1 -13.41 24.73 12.23
CA MET A 1 -12.60 23.54 12.52
C MET A 1 -13.28 22.33 11.90
N LYS A 2 -12.59 21.54 11.05
CA LYS A 2 -13.19 20.39 10.37
C LYS A 2 -13.34 19.26 11.39
N GLN A 3 -14.56 18.94 11.81
CA GLN A 3 -14.81 17.85 12.76
C GLN A 3 -14.36 16.52 12.15
N SER A 4 -13.47 15.83 12.85
CA SER A 4 -13.08 14.46 12.53
C SER A 4 -14.34 13.58 12.63
N LYS A 5 -14.70 12.87 11.55
CA LYS A 5 -15.86 11.95 11.53
C LYS A 5 -15.75 10.77 12.52
N THR A 6 -14.63 10.64 13.23
CA THR A 6 -14.27 9.48 14.05
C THR A 6 -13.98 9.96 15.47
N SER A 7 -14.63 9.35 16.46
CA SER A 7 -14.38 9.67 17.87
C SER A 7 -12.98 9.22 18.29
N GLU A 8 -12.43 9.81 19.37
CA GLU A 8 -11.13 9.37 19.88
C GLU A 8 -11.13 7.88 20.26
N ALA A 9 -12.24 7.38 20.81
CA ALA A 9 -12.39 5.97 21.18
C ALA A 9 -12.31 5.05 19.94
N GLN A 10 -12.95 5.43 18.83
CA GLN A 10 -12.88 4.67 17.58
C GLN A 10 -11.45 4.69 16.99
N ARG A 11 -10.74 5.82 17.09
CA ARG A 11 -9.34 5.90 16.66
C ARG A 11 -8.45 4.98 17.49
N ARG A 12 -8.57 5.00 18.83
CA ARG A 12 -7.83 4.09 19.72
C ARG A 12 -8.11 2.61 19.40
N ALA A 13 -9.36 2.26 19.11
CA ALA A 13 -9.73 0.89 18.73
C ALA A 13 -9.09 0.47 17.39
N ALA A 14 -9.09 1.35 16.39
CA ALA A 14 -8.43 1.10 15.11
C ALA A 14 -6.91 0.95 15.28
N ASP A 15 -6.27 1.84 16.05
CA ASP A 15 -4.84 1.81 16.34
C ASP A 15 -4.45 0.50 17.07
N ASN A 16 -5.28 0.04 18.01
CA ASN A 16 -5.08 -1.24 18.71
C ASN A 16 -5.18 -2.44 17.76
N TRP A 17 -6.14 -2.44 16.84
CA TRP A 17 -6.29 -3.50 15.86
C TRP A 17 -5.12 -3.51 14.87
N ASP A 18 -4.71 -2.33 14.40
CA ASP A 18 -3.56 -2.13 13.52
C ASP A 18 -2.25 -2.61 14.18
N THR A 19 -2.10 -2.40 15.49
CA THR A 19 -0.95 -2.88 16.27
C THR A 19 -0.91 -4.41 16.34
N LYS A 20 -2.07 -5.06 16.51
CA LYS A 20 -2.19 -6.52 16.52
C LYS A 20 -2.06 -7.15 15.13
N ASN A 21 -2.34 -6.38 14.06
CA ASN A 21 -2.34 -6.84 12.67
C ASN A 21 -1.32 -6.06 11.83
N ALA A 22 -0.09 -5.94 12.35
CA ALA A 22 0.93 -5.08 11.76
C ALA A 22 1.25 -5.43 10.30
N GLU A 23 1.26 -6.71 9.93
CA GLU A 23 1.53 -7.15 8.56
C GLU A 23 0.41 -6.75 7.59
N ASN A 24 -0.84 -7.00 7.95
CA ASN A 24 -1.99 -6.60 7.14
C ASN A 24 -2.03 -5.07 6.97
N ARG A 25 -1.72 -4.33 8.04
CA ARG A 25 -1.59 -2.87 7.97
C ARG A 25 -0.49 -2.47 6.99
N ARG A 26 0.70 -3.06 7.08
CA ARG A 26 1.83 -2.79 6.17
C ARG A 26 1.42 -3.05 4.72
N TYR A 27 0.79 -4.19 4.44
CA TYR A 27 0.28 -4.53 3.11
C TYR A 27 -0.70 -3.48 2.58
N ARG A 28 -1.71 -3.11 3.36
CA ARG A 28 -2.74 -2.12 2.96
C ARG A 28 -2.13 -0.73 2.71
N VAL A 29 -1.21 -0.29 3.57
CA VAL A 29 -0.53 0.99 3.44
C VAL A 29 0.37 1.00 2.20
N ALA A 30 1.17 -0.06 1.99
CA ALA A 30 2.01 -0.20 0.80
C ALA A 30 1.16 -0.15 -0.48
N LYS A 31 0.13 -0.99 -0.57
CA LYS A 31 -0.76 -1.06 -1.75
C LYS A 31 -1.41 0.28 -2.10
N SER A 32 -1.96 0.97 -1.09
CA SER A 32 -2.63 2.25 -1.29
C SER A 32 -1.66 3.37 -1.68
N SER A 33 -0.47 3.39 -1.06
CA SER A 33 0.60 4.34 -1.37
C SER A 33 1.10 4.15 -2.80
N THR A 34 1.40 2.91 -3.20
CA THR A 34 1.84 2.56 -4.55
C THR A 34 0.81 2.94 -5.60
N LYS A 35 -0.48 2.61 -5.38
CA LYS A 35 -1.55 3.01 -6.30
C LYS A 35 -1.61 4.53 -6.47
N ARG A 36 -1.53 5.29 -5.38
CA ARG A 36 -1.56 6.75 -5.44
C ARG A 36 -0.34 7.30 -6.17
N PHE A 37 0.85 6.77 -5.91
CA PHE A 37 2.07 7.17 -6.59
C PHE A 37 1.93 6.99 -8.11
N ILE A 38 1.62 5.78 -8.56
CA ILE A 38 1.49 5.43 -9.99
C ILE A 38 0.43 6.29 -10.69
N THR A 39 -0.72 6.52 -10.04
CA THR A 39 -1.88 7.16 -10.71
C THR A 39 -1.91 8.68 -10.62
N LYS A 40 -1.15 9.29 -9.71
CA LYS A 40 -1.27 10.74 -9.41
C LYS A 40 0.05 11.49 -9.31
N MET A 41 1.18 10.81 -9.18
CA MET A 41 2.47 11.47 -8.90
C MET A 41 3.60 11.04 -9.83
N ALA A 42 3.62 9.78 -10.25
CA ALA A 42 4.71 9.20 -11.02
C ALA A 42 4.92 9.93 -12.34
N THR A 43 6.19 10.18 -12.66
CA THR A 43 6.64 10.65 -13.96
C THR A 43 6.71 9.51 -14.97
N THR A 44 6.98 9.81 -16.23
CA THR A 44 7.15 8.78 -17.27
C THR A 44 8.31 7.83 -16.96
N GLU A 45 9.40 8.34 -16.39
CA GLU A 45 10.56 7.53 -15.97
C GLU A 45 10.21 6.59 -14.82
N ASP A 46 9.51 7.11 -13.80
CA ASP A 46 9.04 6.29 -12.67
C ASP A 46 8.15 5.13 -13.15
N LEU A 47 7.26 5.39 -14.12
CA LEU A 47 6.39 4.37 -14.68
C LEU A 47 7.16 3.31 -15.46
N ALA A 48 8.24 3.69 -16.16
CA ALA A 48 9.12 2.74 -16.83
C ALA A 48 9.84 1.85 -15.82
N GLN A 49 10.32 2.44 -14.72
CA GLN A 49 10.99 1.68 -13.65
C GLN A 49 10.04 0.73 -12.94
N VAL A 50 8.80 1.16 -12.65
CA VAL A 50 7.76 0.28 -12.07
C VAL A 50 7.47 -0.92 -12.97
N LYS A 51 7.43 -0.72 -14.30
CA LYS A 51 7.27 -1.84 -15.24
C LYS A 51 8.45 -2.81 -15.18
N ALA A 52 9.69 -2.31 -15.15
CA ALA A 52 10.87 -3.16 -15.03
C ALA A 52 10.83 -4.02 -13.75
N TRP A 53 10.38 -3.49 -12.62
CA TRP A 53 10.21 -4.28 -11.39
C TRP A 53 9.12 -5.35 -11.50
N LEU A 54 8.04 -5.08 -12.23
CA LEU A 54 6.99 -6.07 -12.48
C LEU A 54 7.51 -7.18 -13.39
N ASP A 55 8.26 -6.83 -14.43
CA ASP A 55 8.89 -7.80 -15.32
C ASP A 55 9.88 -8.68 -14.54
N GLU A 56 10.74 -8.07 -13.72
CA GLU A 56 11.66 -8.80 -12.82
C GLU A 56 10.88 -9.72 -11.86
N ARG A 57 9.79 -9.24 -11.25
CA ARG A 57 8.99 -10.07 -10.34
C ARG A 57 8.37 -11.25 -11.08
N ASN A 58 7.84 -11.04 -12.28
CA ASN A 58 7.19 -12.07 -13.09
C ASN A 58 8.19 -13.10 -13.63
N SER A 59 9.35 -12.66 -14.11
CA SER A 59 10.43 -13.55 -14.56
C SER A 59 11.01 -14.38 -13.42
N ASN A 60 10.99 -13.86 -12.19
CA ASN A 60 11.36 -14.62 -11.00
C ASN A 60 10.22 -15.55 -10.50
N ASP A 61 9.01 -15.44 -11.04
CA ASP A 61 7.81 -16.21 -10.64
C ASP A 61 7.42 -17.30 -11.66
N ASP A 62 8.27 -17.58 -12.67
CA ASP A 62 8.14 -18.68 -13.65
C ASP A 62 8.20 -20.09 -13.01
N GLY A 63 7.46 -20.36 -11.92
CA GLY A 63 7.43 -21.69 -11.32
C GLY A 63 6.51 -22.01 -10.14
N GLN A 64 5.86 -21.06 -9.46
CA GLN A 64 4.95 -21.44 -8.35
C GLN A 64 3.75 -20.49 -8.22
N PRO A 65 2.51 -20.97 -8.42
CA PRO A 65 1.34 -20.21 -8.01
C PRO A 65 1.33 -20.05 -6.48
N GLN A 66 1.02 -18.84 -6.01
CA GLN A 66 0.72 -18.55 -4.60
C GLN A 66 -0.60 -19.18 -4.18
#